data_AF-A0A8T3E1L6-F1
#
_entry.id   AF-A0A8T3E1L6-F1
#
_cell.length_a   1.000
_cell.length_b   1.000
_cell.length_c   1.000
_cell.angle_alpha   90.00
_cell.angle_beta   90.00
_cell.angle_gamma   90.00
#
_symmetry.space_group_name_H-M   'P 1'
#
loop_
_entity.id
_entity.type
_entity.pdbx_description
1 polymer ?
#
loop_
_entity_poly.entity_id
_entity_poly.type
_entity_poly.pdbx_seq_one_letter_code
_entity_poly.pdbx_strand_id
1 'polypeptide(L)'
;ILWLTLCQLHNVVEIEYLPTYTPSEEEKNNPALFANNVRRLMAKALGVPVTDYSFEDCQLAMAEGQLRLPVDTCLLEFARLVRRLGLKPRKSEDVLREYGGRARKLRGERLTLEDFAQHLNVEVSDTLREMFSLFDELEDGTMDIREYVIALSVVCRPSKTLETIKLAFTMFEAEEDGAIVEEELASILKTALGVPELNVTDFFCAIDIQDKGKITFEEFRRFVEQHPDFAEEFLYPHQEGFQNGAATPSPTAMCNGFCTDFTPDEHIGAGTEARKKAD
;
A
#
# COMPACT_ATOMS: atom_id res chain seq x y z
N ILE A 1 -17.19 -8.41 -5.22
CA ILE A 1 -18.34 -8.19 -4.29
C ILE A 1 -19.68 -8.29 -5.02
N LEU A 2 -19.99 -7.46 -6.02
CA LEU A 2 -21.29 -7.51 -6.74
C LEU A 2 -21.61 -8.90 -7.34
N TRP A 3 -20.61 -9.57 -7.91
CA TRP A 3 -20.78 -10.91 -8.48
C TRP A 3 -21.11 -11.97 -7.42
N LEU A 4 -20.48 -11.89 -6.24
CA LEU A 4 -20.73 -12.82 -5.13
C LEU A 4 -22.14 -12.65 -4.57
N THR A 5 -22.62 -11.41 -4.45
CA THR A 5 -24.03 -11.13 -4.11
C THR A 5 -24.98 -11.70 -5.17
N LEU A 6 -24.66 -11.61 -6.47
CA LEU A 6 -25.51 -12.16 -7.54
C LEU A 6 -25.49 -13.70 -7.63
N CYS A 7 -24.50 -14.37 -7.04
CA CYS A 7 -24.42 -15.83 -6.98
C CYS A 7 -25.20 -16.44 -5.81
N GLN A 8 -25.82 -15.63 -4.94
CA GLN A 8 -26.71 -16.13 -3.89
C GLN A 8 -28.15 -16.26 -4.41
N LEU A 9 -28.78 -17.41 -4.20
CA LEU A 9 -30.15 -17.71 -4.63
C LEU A 9 -31.19 -16.75 -4.02
N HIS A 10 -30.84 -16.11 -2.89
CA HIS A 10 -31.63 -15.12 -2.20
C HIS A 10 -30.71 -14.13 -1.46
N ASN A 11 -30.89 -12.83 -1.69
CA ASN A 11 -30.23 -11.76 -0.95
C ASN A 11 -31.30 -10.98 -0.19
N VAL A 12 -31.15 -10.85 1.13
CA VAL A 12 -31.99 -9.96 1.93
C VAL A 12 -31.32 -8.59 1.93
N VAL A 13 -32.04 -7.58 1.48
CA VAL A 13 -31.61 -6.18 1.51
C VAL A 13 -32.61 -5.40 2.37
N GLU A 14 -32.11 -4.76 3.41
CA GLU A 14 -32.87 -3.80 4.20
C GLU A 14 -32.41 -2.39 3.81
N ILE A 15 -33.37 -1.51 3.52
CA ILE A 15 -33.11 -0.13 3.09
C ILE A 15 -33.68 0.80 4.15
N GLU A 16 -32.81 1.56 4.80
CA GLU A 16 -33.21 2.64 5.71
C GLU A 16 -33.15 3.99 4.96
N TYR A 17 -34.26 4.73 5.00
CA TYR A 17 -34.31 6.07 4.41
C TYR A 17 -33.97 7.12 5.46
N LEU A 18 -32.78 7.71 5.33
CA LEU A 18 -32.37 8.81 6.19
C LEU A 18 -33.10 10.12 5.80
N PRO A 19 -33.34 11.04 6.74
CA PRO A 19 -33.86 12.37 6.45
C PRO A 19 -33.00 13.11 5.42
N THR A 20 -33.62 14.00 4.64
CA THR A 20 -32.91 14.80 3.64
C THR A 20 -31.84 15.67 4.29
N TYR A 21 -30.57 15.40 3.96
CA TYR A 21 -29.45 16.19 4.45
C TYR A 21 -29.38 17.53 3.72
N THR A 22 -29.40 18.63 4.47
CA THR A 22 -29.37 20.00 3.93
C THR A 22 -28.00 20.63 4.20
N PRO A 23 -27.26 21.06 3.17
CA PRO A 23 -25.93 21.62 3.35
C PRO A 23 -25.95 22.96 4.07
N SER A 24 -24.96 23.19 4.94
CA SER A 24 -24.64 24.49 5.50
C SER A 24 -24.05 25.45 4.44
N GLU A 25 -23.97 26.75 4.74
CA GLU A 25 -23.33 27.72 3.82
C GLU A 25 -21.84 27.39 3.56
N GLU A 26 -21.15 26.82 4.54
CA GLU A 26 -19.76 26.36 4.37
C GLU A 26 -19.68 25.16 3.43
N GLU A 27 -20.59 24.20 3.57
CA GLU A 27 -20.68 23.02 2.71
C GLU A 27 -21.11 23.36 1.28
N LYS A 28 -21.96 24.38 1.10
CA LYS A 28 -22.31 24.91 -0.22
C LYS A 28 -21.10 25.45 -0.96
N ASN A 29 -20.13 26.02 -0.24
CA ASN A 29 -18.88 26.54 -0.79
C ASN A 29 -17.76 25.48 -0.87
N ASN A 30 -17.92 24.32 -0.22
CA ASN A 30 -16.94 23.22 -0.22
C ASN A 30 -17.63 21.86 -0.46
N PRO A 31 -17.73 21.41 -1.73
CA PRO A 31 -18.37 20.14 -2.08
C PRO A 31 -17.73 18.90 -1.43
N ALA A 32 -16.42 18.93 -1.15
CA ALA A 32 -15.73 17.81 -0.50
C ALA A 32 -16.13 17.69 0.96
N LEU A 33 -16.28 18.82 1.67
CA LEU A 33 -16.76 18.85 3.04
C LEU A 33 -18.18 18.28 3.15
N PHE A 34 -19.08 18.67 2.24
CA PHE A 34 -20.43 18.13 2.15
C PHE A 34 -20.42 16.61 1.97
N ALA A 35 -19.66 16.10 1.00
CA ALA A 35 -19.57 14.67 0.74
C ALA A 35 -19.03 13.89 1.95
N ASN A 36 -18.03 14.43 2.66
CA ASN A 36 -17.48 13.81 3.86
C ASN A 36 -18.49 13.77 5.02
N ASN A 37 -19.27 14.84 5.20
CA ASN A 37 -20.28 14.90 6.26
C ASN A 37 -21.46 13.95 5.97
N VAL A 38 -21.93 13.90 4.72
CA VAL A 38 -22.95 12.92 4.29
C VAL A 38 -22.45 11.49 4.50
N ARG A 39 -21.21 11.18 4.11
CA ARG A 39 -20.60 9.86 4.34
C ARG A 39 -20.59 9.51 5.82
N ARG A 40 -20.19 10.44 6.69
CA ARG A 40 -20.18 10.22 8.15
C ARG A 40 -21.58 9.97 8.70
N LEU A 41 -22.59 10.67 8.20
CA LEU A 41 -23.99 10.44 8.58
C LEU A 41 -24.45 9.02 8.20
N MET A 42 -24.17 8.59 6.97
CA MET A 42 -24.52 7.26 6.49
C MET A 42 -23.80 6.16 7.29
N ALA A 43 -22.51 6.34 7.55
CA ALA A 43 -21.72 5.39 8.35
C ALA A 43 -22.25 5.28 9.79
N LYS A 44 -22.61 6.42 10.41
CA LYS A 44 -23.21 6.45 11.74
C LYS A 44 -24.55 5.69 11.79
N ALA A 45 -25.40 5.85 10.77
CA ALA A 45 -26.67 5.11 10.69
C ALA A 45 -26.45 3.61 10.54
N LEU A 46 -25.46 3.20 9.75
CA LEU A 46 -25.07 1.80 9.56
C LEU A 46 -24.29 1.19 10.72
N GLY A 47 -23.84 2.01 11.70
CA GLY A 47 -22.99 1.55 12.80
C GLY A 47 -21.60 1.09 12.35
N VAL A 48 -21.10 1.59 11.22
CA VAL A 48 -19.79 1.21 10.66
C VAL A 48 -18.78 2.35 10.78
N PRO A 49 -17.48 2.04 10.91
CA PRO A 49 -16.44 3.07 10.87
C PRO A 49 -16.35 3.71 9.49
N VAL A 50 -15.89 4.96 9.44
CA VAL A 50 -15.53 5.64 8.19
C VAL A 50 -14.06 5.40 7.92
N THR A 51 -13.74 4.93 6.72
CA THR A 51 -12.37 4.83 6.23
C THR A 51 -12.16 5.75 5.05
N ASP A 52 -11.01 6.42 4.96
CA ASP A 52 -10.65 7.30 3.84
C ASP A 52 -9.95 6.56 2.68
N TYR A 53 -10.23 5.26 2.53
CA TYR A 53 -9.74 4.47 1.40
C TYR A 53 -10.42 4.90 0.09
N SER A 54 -9.61 5.15 -0.93
CA SER A 54 -10.09 5.34 -2.30
C SER A 54 -10.20 4.00 -3.03
N PHE A 55 -10.83 4.02 -4.21
CA PHE A 55 -10.89 2.84 -5.06
C PHE A 55 -9.50 2.36 -5.48
N GLU A 56 -8.56 3.29 -5.68
CA GLU A 56 -7.16 2.99 -5.97
C GLU A 56 -6.47 2.31 -4.77
N ASP A 57 -6.80 2.71 -3.53
CA ASP A 57 -6.27 2.05 -2.33
C ASP A 57 -6.74 0.59 -2.26
N CYS A 58 -8.01 0.33 -2.58
CA CYS A 58 -8.53 -1.04 -2.67
C CYS A 58 -7.85 -1.84 -3.80
N GLN A 59 -7.60 -1.22 -4.96
CA GLN A 59 -6.87 -1.90 -6.04
C GLN A 59 -5.43 -2.24 -5.65
N LEU A 60 -4.77 -1.34 -4.93
CA LEU A 60 -3.43 -1.56 -4.40
C LEU A 60 -3.43 -2.71 -3.39
N ALA A 61 -4.37 -2.71 -2.43
CA ALA A 61 -4.50 -3.78 -1.44
C ALA A 61 -4.92 -5.13 -2.04
N MET A 62 -5.69 -5.14 -3.13
CA MET A 62 -6.16 -6.36 -3.79
C MET A 62 -5.29 -6.75 -5.00
N ALA A 63 -4.08 -6.20 -5.13
CA ALA A 63 -3.23 -6.47 -6.28
C ALA A 63 -2.70 -7.91 -6.28
N GLU A 64 -3.21 -8.75 -7.18
CA GLU A 64 -2.77 -10.14 -7.37
C GLU A 64 -1.47 -10.24 -8.22
N GLY A 65 -0.43 -9.49 -7.86
CA GLY A 65 0.89 -9.56 -8.50
C GLY A 65 1.73 -10.74 -8.00
N GLN A 66 2.84 -11.08 -8.70
CA GLN A 66 3.72 -12.19 -8.30
C GLN A 66 4.30 -12.03 -6.88
N LEU A 67 4.44 -10.80 -6.41
CA LEU A 67 4.99 -10.50 -5.08
C LEU A 67 3.97 -10.59 -3.94
N ARG A 68 2.66 -10.56 -4.24
CA ARG A 68 1.53 -10.45 -3.29
C ARG A 68 1.80 -9.43 -2.16
N LEU A 69 1.20 -8.25 -2.27
CA LEU A 69 1.40 -7.21 -1.26
C LEU A 69 0.82 -7.65 0.11
N PRO A 70 1.56 -7.49 1.21
CA PRO A 70 1.04 -7.74 2.56
C PRO A 70 -0.14 -6.84 2.91
N VAL A 71 -1.00 -7.32 3.81
CA VAL A 71 -2.18 -6.57 4.29
C VAL A 71 -1.77 -5.28 5.02
N ASP A 72 -0.65 -5.30 5.75
CA ASP A 72 -0.14 -4.18 6.56
C ASP A 72 0.91 -3.32 5.83
N THR A 73 0.82 -3.22 4.50
CA THR A 73 1.79 -2.44 3.71
C THR A 73 1.73 -0.94 3.99
N CYS A 74 2.89 -0.30 4.19
CA CYS A 74 2.99 1.16 4.31
C CYS A 74 2.69 1.90 2.98
N LEU A 75 2.57 1.16 1.86
CA LEU A 75 2.28 1.72 0.55
C LEU A 75 0.92 2.41 0.45
N LEU A 76 -0.05 2.04 1.30
CA LEU A 76 -1.34 2.72 1.36
C LEU A 76 -1.18 4.16 1.88
N GLU A 77 -0.35 4.36 2.89
CA GLU A 77 -0.07 5.70 3.42
C GLU A 77 0.74 6.51 2.42
N PHE A 78 1.76 5.89 1.81
CA PHE A 78 2.51 6.52 0.73
C PHE A 78 1.60 6.93 -0.45
N ALA A 79 0.65 6.09 -0.87
CA ALA A 79 -0.32 6.41 -1.93
C ALA A 79 -1.22 7.59 -1.57
N ARG A 80 -1.60 7.75 -0.29
CA ARG A 80 -2.35 8.92 0.19
C ARG A 80 -1.50 10.19 0.10
N LEU A 81 -0.24 10.13 0.51
CA LEU A 81 0.68 11.27 0.46
C LEU A 81 0.96 11.73 -0.98
N VAL A 82 1.18 10.80 -1.91
CA VAL A 82 1.33 11.08 -3.36
C VAL A 82 0.12 11.86 -3.88
N ARG A 83 -1.09 11.44 -3.50
CA ARG A 83 -2.33 12.15 -3.87
C ARG A 83 -2.44 13.53 -3.25
N ARG A 84 -2.10 13.67 -1.95
CA ARG A 84 -2.11 14.96 -1.24
C ARG A 84 -1.13 15.96 -1.82
N LEU A 85 0.03 15.51 -2.30
CA LEU A 85 1.01 16.35 -3.02
C LEU A 85 0.56 16.72 -4.45
N GLY A 86 -0.56 16.16 -4.93
CA GLY A 86 -1.06 16.44 -6.28
C GLY A 86 -0.22 15.80 -7.38
N LEU A 87 0.63 14.82 -7.05
CA LEU A 87 1.42 14.03 -8.00
C LEU A 87 0.49 13.08 -8.74
N LYS A 88 -0.31 13.61 -9.67
CA LYS A 88 -1.31 12.82 -10.39
C LYS A 88 -0.60 11.81 -11.32
N PRO A 89 -0.88 10.49 -11.21
CA PRO A 89 -0.28 9.47 -12.06
C PRO A 89 -0.89 9.43 -13.48
N ARG A 90 -0.97 10.56 -14.17
CA ARG A 90 -1.43 10.61 -15.57
C ARG A 90 -0.21 10.57 -16.49
N LYS A 91 0.07 9.37 -17.05
CA LYS A 91 1.28 8.95 -17.80
C LYS A 91 2.43 8.45 -16.91
N SER A 92 2.13 7.51 -16.02
CA SER A 92 3.11 6.93 -15.09
C SER A 92 4.36 6.35 -15.78
N GLU A 93 4.25 5.72 -16.95
CA GLU A 93 5.40 5.06 -17.60
C GLU A 93 6.53 6.04 -17.97
N ASP A 94 6.22 7.18 -18.59
CA ASP A 94 7.23 8.18 -18.99
C ASP A 94 7.85 8.84 -17.75
N VAL A 95 7.02 9.16 -16.75
CA VAL A 95 7.44 9.78 -15.49
C VAL A 95 8.33 8.82 -14.68
N LEU A 96 7.95 7.55 -14.56
CA LEU A 96 8.74 6.53 -13.85
C LEU A 96 10.07 6.27 -14.57
N ARG A 97 10.08 6.30 -15.91
CA ARG A 97 11.31 6.19 -16.70
C ARG A 97 12.23 7.39 -16.47
N GLU A 98 11.68 8.60 -16.45
CA GLU A 98 12.44 9.82 -16.17
C GLU A 98 13.04 9.79 -14.76
N TYR A 99 12.22 9.52 -13.74
CA TYR A 99 12.68 9.42 -12.37
C TYR A 99 13.69 8.29 -12.18
N GLY A 100 13.46 7.13 -12.78
CA GLY A 100 14.43 6.03 -12.74
C GLY A 100 15.76 6.38 -13.39
N GLY A 101 15.73 7.07 -14.53
CA GLY A 101 16.94 7.55 -15.20
C GLY A 101 17.70 8.62 -14.41
N ARG A 102 17.00 9.46 -13.65
CA ARG A 102 17.61 10.45 -12.75
C ARG A 102 18.18 9.79 -11.49
N ALA A 103 17.45 8.86 -10.88
CA ALA A 103 17.88 8.11 -9.72
C ALA A 103 19.14 7.27 -10.01
N ARG A 104 19.18 6.58 -11.16
CA ARG A 104 20.37 5.82 -11.60
C ARG A 104 21.63 6.68 -11.69
N LYS A 105 21.50 7.94 -12.13
CA LYS A 105 22.65 8.86 -12.25
C LYS A 105 23.26 9.24 -10.90
N LEU A 106 22.47 9.18 -9.82
CA LEU A 106 22.92 9.48 -8.46
C LEU A 106 23.74 8.33 -7.85
N ARG A 107 23.77 7.14 -8.47
CA ARG A 107 24.62 6.00 -8.06
C ARG A 107 24.52 5.68 -6.55
N GLY A 108 23.32 5.78 -5.98
CA GLY A 108 23.06 5.52 -4.56
C GLY A 108 23.36 6.68 -3.61
N GLU A 109 23.67 7.88 -4.12
CA GLU A 109 23.75 9.08 -3.30
C GLU A 109 22.41 9.36 -2.60
N ARG A 110 22.47 9.51 -1.27
CA ARG A 110 21.30 9.81 -0.44
C ARG A 110 20.97 11.30 -0.50
N LEU A 111 19.69 11.62 -0.57
CA LEU A 111 19.19 12.99 -0.72
C LEU A 111 18.67 13.53 0.61
N THR A 112 18.93 14.81 0.87
CA THR A 112 18.25 15.56 1.95
C THR A 112 16.81 15.88 1.57
N LEU A 113 16.01 16.36 2.53
CA LEU A 113 14.64 16.82 2.28
C LEU A 113 14.60 17.93 1.22
N GLU A 114 15.53 18.87 1.27
CA GLU A 114 15.63 19.99 0.33
C GLU A 114 15.97 19.49 -1.08
N ASP A 115 16.91 18.54 -1.20
CA ASP A 115 17.28 17.96 -2.49
C ASP A 115 16.16 17.09 -3.05
N PHE A 116 15.42 16.38 -2.20
CA PHE A 116 14.24 15.62 -2.59
C PHE A 116 13.12 16.54 -3.12
N ALA A 117 12.86 17.66 -2.44
CA ALA A 117 11.89 18.66 -2.89
C ALA A 117 12.24 19.23 -4.27
N GLN A 118 13.51 19.58 -4.47
CA GLN A 118 14.03 19.98 -5.78
C GLN A 118 13.91 18.86 -6.82
N HIS A 119 14.14 17.61 -6.41
CA HIS A 119 14.05 16.47 -7.31
C HIS A 119 12.63 16.30 -7.87
N LEU A 120 11.62 16.48 -7.01
CA LEU A 120 10.20 16.40 -7.36
C LEU A 120 9.64 17.69 -7.97
N ASN A 121 10.42 18.78 -7.97
CA ASN A 121 9.99 20.12 -8.39
C ASN A 121 8.76 20.60 -7.59
N VAL A 122 8.82 20.43 -6.27
CA VAL A 122 7.80 20.88 -5.31
C VAL A 122 8.44 21.66 -4.17
N GLU A 123 7.64 22.46 -3.46
CA GLU A 123 8.11 23.15 -2.26
C GLU A 123 8.09 22.23 -1.04
N VAL A 124 8.99 22.49 -0.09
CA VAL A 124 8.99 21.79 1.19
C VAL A 124 7.69 22.11 1.94
N SER A 125 6.90 21.08 2.19
CA SER A 125 5.62 21.15 2.89
C SER A 125 5.54 20.04 3.94
N ASP A 126 4.59 20.13 4.86
CA ASP A 126 4.41 19.09 5.88
C ASP A 126 4.09 17.72 5.26
N THR A 127 3.29 17.71 4.20
CA THR A 127 3.03 16.48 3.42
C THR A 127 4.31 15.90 2.80
N LEU A 128 5.23 16.75 2.35
CA LEU A 128 6.51 16.28 1.81
C LEU A 128 7.42 15.73 2.92
N ARG A 129 7.42 16.36 4.11
CA ARG A 129 8.15 15.86 5.29
C ARG A 129 7.63 14.51 5.75
N GLU A 130 6.31 14.36 5.83
CA GLU A 130 5.64 13.08 6.11
C GLU A 130 6.09 12.02 5.10
N MET A 131 6.08 12.34 3.79
CA MET A 131 6.54 11.42 2.76
C MET A 131 8.03 11.06 2.89
N PHE A 132 8.89 12.05 3.15
CA PHE A 132 10.32 11.85 3.33
C PHE A 132 10.61 10.91 4.51
N SER A 133 9.88 11.07 5.62
CA SER A 133 10.04 10.23 6.82
C SER A 133 9.72 8.75 6.59
N LEU A 134 8.99 8.39 5.52
CA LEU A 134 8.77 6.99 5.15
C LEU A 134 10.02 6.29 4.62
N PHE A 135 11.04 7.05 4.20
CA PHE A 135 12.28 6.54 3.59
C PHE A 135 13.55 6.91 4.39
N ASP A 136 13.45 7.80 5.38
CA ASP A 136 14.54 8.15 6.30
C ASP A 136 14.63 7.14 7.46
N GLU A 137 14.91 5.88 7.13
CA GLU A 137 14.92 4.78 8.11
C GLU A 137 16.04 4.90 9.15
N LEU A 138 17.12 5.61 8.79
CA LEU A 138 18.26 5.82 9.67
C LEU A 138 18.10 7.04 10.58
N GLU A 139 17.00 7.81 10.41
CA GLU A 139 16.75 9.09 11.07
C GLU A 139 17.94 10.06 10.95
N ASP A 140 18.66 9.98 9.83
CA ASP A 140 19.87 10.78 9.57
C ASP A 140 19.59 12.00 8.68
N GLY A 141 18.31 12.22 8.33
CA GLY A 141 17.86 13.31 7.48
C GLY A 141 18.17 13.09 6.01
N THR A 142 18.42 11.84 5.59
CA THR A 142 18.70 11.48 4.21
C THR A 142 17.90 10.26 3.76
N MET A 143 17.60 10.17 2.46
CA MET A 143 16.88 9.03 1.88
C MET A 143 17.50 8.55 0.58
N ASP A 144 17.30 7.27 0.22
CA ASP A 144 17.62 6.80 -1.12
C ASP A 144 16.44 7.09 -2.06
N ILE A 145 16.66 7.96 -3.04
CA ILE A 145 15.62 8.32 -4.02
C ILE A 145 15.13 7.13 -4.84
N ARG A 146 15.93 6.08 -4.99
CA ARG A 146 15.54 4.86 -5.71
C ARG A 146 14.37 4.19 -5.01
N GLU A 147 14.30 4.24 -3.67
CA GLU A 147 13.20 3.67 -2.88
C GLU A 147 11.88 4.42 -3.17
N TYR A 148 11.92 5.75 -3.21
CA TYR A 148 10.75 6.54 -3.63
C TYR A 148 10.26 6.15 -5.04
N VAL A 149 11.17 5.96 -6.01
CA VAL A 149 10.79 5.59 -7.38
C VAL A 149 10.15 4.20 -7.42
N ILE A 150 10.64 3.25 -6.61
CA ILE A 150 10.06 1.92 -6.48
C ILE A 150 8.66 2.00 -5.85
N ALA A 151 8.50 2.70 -4.73
CA ALA A 151 7.21 2.85 -4.07
C ALA A 151 6.19 3.55 -4.98
N LEU A 152 6.61 4.64 -5.66
CA LEU A 152 5.78 5.34 -6.64
C LEU A 152 5.37 4.43 -7.79
N SER A 153 6.30 3.58 -8.24
CA SER A 153 6.02 2.58 -9.24
C SER A 153 4.93 1.60 -8.79
N VAL A 154 4.99 1.05 -7.58
CA VAL A 154 3.94 0.13 -7.09
C VAL A 154 2.58 0.82 -7.03
N VAL A 155 2.51 2.04 -6.49
CA VAL A 155 1.26 2.82 -6.42
C VAL A 155 0.69 3.14 -7.81
N CYS A 156 1.56 3.45 -8.77
CA CYS A 156 1.15 3.80 -10.14
C CYS A 156 0.70 2.60 -10.98
N ARG A 157 1.17 1.39 -10.65
CA ARG A 157 0.93 0.16 -11.43
C ARG A 157 0.88 -1.08 -10.51
N PRO A 158 -0.12 -1.17 -9.61
CA PRO A 158 -0.18 -2.21 -8.59
C PRO A 158 -0.18 -3.63 -9.18
N SER A 159 -0.81 -3.84 -10.33
CA SER A 159 -0.84 -5.15 -11.02
C SER A 159 0.39 -5.45 -11.89
N LYS A 160 1.41 -4.58 -11.93
CA LYS A 160 2.63 -4.77 -12.73
C LYS A 160 3.88 -4.86 -11.86
N THR A 161 3.86 -5.74 -10.87
CA THR A 161 4.96 -5.96 -9.92
C THR A 161 6.28 -6.29 -10.62
N LEU A 162 6.29 -7.19 -11.62
CA LEU A 162 7.52 -7.56 -12.33
C LEU A 162 8.15 -6.37 -13.08
N GLU A 163 7.33 -5.49 -13.66
CA GLU A 163 7.83 -4.27 -14.31
C GLU A 163 8.36 -3.24 -13.29
N THR A 164 7.84 -3.27 -12.06
CA THR A 164 8.39 -2.50 -10.92
C THR A 164 9.76 -3.02 -10.53
N ILE A 165 9.90 -4.33 -10.37
CA ILE A 165 11.19 -4.94 -10.08
C ILE A 165 12.19 -4.71 -11.21
N LYS A 166 11.76 -4.80 -12.47
CA LYS A 166 12.62 -4.46 -13.61
C LYS A 166 13.14 -3.02 -13.55
N LEU A 167 12.26 -2.05 -13.27
CA LEU A 167 12.67 -0.67 -13.09
C LEU A 167 13.68 -0.54 -11.94
N ALA A 168 13.45 -1.23 -10.83
CA ALA A 168 14.35 -1.26 -9.70
C ALA A 168 15.74 -1.80 -10.09
N PHE A 169 15.82 -2.97 -10.73
CA PHE A 169 17.08 -3.52 -11.24
C PHE A 169 17.82 -2.51 -12.12
N THR A 170 17.14 -1.82 -13.04
CA THR A 170 17.82 -0.82 -13.89
C THR A 170 18.43 0.36 -13.12
N MET A 171 17.96 0.66 -11.91
CA MET A 171 18.50 1.73 -11.05
C MET A 171 19.64 1.26 -10.15
N PHE A 172 19.69 -0.03 -9.80
CA PHE A 172 20.67 -0.60 -8.89
C PHE A 172 21.80 -1.35 -9.60
N GLU A 173 21.53 -1.94 -10.77
CA GLU A 173 22.48 -2.80 -11.49
C GLU A 173 23.86 -2.15 -11.70
N ALA A 174 24.91 -2.94 -11.49
CA ALA A 174 26.26 -2.54 -11.79
C ALA A 174 26.47 -2.37 -13.30
N GLU A 175 27.25 -1.35 -13.70
CA GLU A 175 27.50 -1.06 -15.12
C GLU A 175 28.31 -2.14 -15.84
N GLU A 176 29.07 -2.95 -15.10
CA GLU A 176 29.96 -3.96 -15.66
C GLU A 176 29.23 -5.19 -16.20
N ASP A 177 28.18 -5.63 -15.51
CA ASP A 177 27.53 -6.92 -15.76
C ASP A 177 26.01 -6.90 -15.63
N GLY A 178 25.41 -5.78 -15.24
CA GLY A 178 23.96 -5.65 -15.07
C GLY A 178 23.41 -6.47 -13.90
N ALA A 179 24.24 -6.80 -12.91
CA ALA A 179 23.83 -7.57 -11.73
C ALA A 179 23.68 -6.67 -10.50
N ILE A 180 22.91 -7.16 -9.52
CA ILE A 180 22.76 -6.56 -8.19
C ILE A 180 23.20 -7.55 -7.12
N VAL A 181 23.61 -7.04 -5.96
CA VAL A 181 23.97 -7.84 -4.77
C VAL A 181 22.76 -8.07 -3.86
N GLU A 182 22.93 -8.89 -2.83
CA GLU A 182 21.86 -9.27 -1.90
C GLU A 182 21.25 -8.07 -1.18
N GLU A 183 22.09 -7.13 -0.71
CA GLU A 183 21.63 -5.94 0.01
C GLU A 183 20.76 -5.03 -0.87
N GLU A 184 21.08 -4.96 -2.17
CA GLU A 184 20.30 -4.20 -3.15
C GLU A 184 18.97 -4.89 -3.43
N LEU A 185 18.95 -6.22 -3.58
CA LEU A 185 17.70 -6.97 -3.71
C LEU A 185 16.82 -6.77 -2.48
N ALA A 186 17.41 -6.77 -1.28
CA ALA A 186 16.70 -6.54 -0.03
C ALA A 186 16.01 -5.17 -0.03
N SER A 187 16.74 -4.08 -0.35
CA SER A 187 16.16 -2.73 -0.45
C SER A 187 15.04 -2.66 -1.50
N ILE A 188 15.24 -3.30 -2.67
CA ILE A 188 14.25 -3.33 -3.74
C ILE A 188 12.94 -3.99 -3.27
N LEU A 189 13.03 -5.20 -2.72
CA LEU A 189 11.84 -5.98 -2.34
C LEU A 189 11.17 -5.41 -1.11
N LYS A 190 11.93 -4.99 -0.11
CA LYS A 190 11.42 -4.30 1.09
C LYS A 190 10.56 -3.10 0.69
N THR A 191 11.09 -2.25 -0.18
CA THR A 191 10.36 -1.07 -0.67
C THR A 191 9.17 -1.44 -1.53
N ALA A 192 9.31 -2.40 -2.44
CA ALA A 192 8.22 -2.82 -3.33
C ALA A 192 7.05 -3.48 -2.58
N LEU A 193 7.32 -4.09 -1.43
CA LEU A 193 6.31 -4.68 -0.54
C LEU A 193 5.78 -3.68 0.49
N GLY A 194 6.53 -2.60 0.76
CA GLY A 194 6.22 -1.62 1.80
C GLY A 194 6.24 -2.22 3.20
N VAL A 195 7.28 -3.00 3.50
CA VAL A 195 7.48 -3.65 4.80
C VAL A 195 8.69 -3.06 5.52
N PRO A 196 8.69 -3.01 6.87
CA PRO A 196 9.79 -2.42 7.64
C PRO A 196 11.06 -3.29 7.62
N GLU A 197 10.90 -4.61 7.51
CA GLU A 197 12.02 -5.56 7.43
C GLU A 197 11.66 -6.69 6.47
N LEU A 198 12.65 -7.20 5.74
CA LEU A 198 12.50 -8.33 4.85
C LEU A 198 13.82 -9.10 4.80
N ASN A 199 13.76 -10.39 5.14
CA ASN A 199 14.89 -11.29 4.89
C ASN A 199 14.78 -11.84 3.46
N VAL A 200 15.83 -11.69 2.67
CA VAL A 200 15.88 -12.16 1.28
C VAL A 200 16.98 -13.19 1.05
N THR A 201 17.71 -13.62 2.08
CA THR A 201 18.90 -14.45 1.94
C THR A 201 18.58 -15.79 1.27
N ASP A 202 17.58 -16.51 1.78
CA ASP A 202 17.17 -17.81 1.21
C ASP A 202 16.67 -17.65 -0.23
N PHE A 203 15.95 -16.56 -0.50
CA PHE A 203 15.48 -16.23 -1.84
C PHE A 203 16.62 -15.93 -2.80
N PHE A 204 17.60 -15.13 -2.37
CA PHE A 204 18.77 -14.74 -3.15
C PHE A 204 19.60 -15.97 -3.50
N CYS A 205 19.90 -16.83 -2.52
CA CYS A 205 20.62 -18.09 -2.73
C CYS A 205 19.89 -19.04 -3.69
N ALA A 206 18.54 -19.05 -3.67
CA ALA A 206 17.77 -19.86 -4.61
C ALA A 206 17.91 -19.38 -6.08
N ILE A 207 18.15 -18.09 -6.29
CA ILE A 207 18.38 -17.51 -7.63
C ILE A 207 19.85 -17.62 -8.04
N ASP A 208 20.79 -17.37 -7.13
CA ASP A 208 22.24 -17.39 -7.38
C ASP A 208 22.82 -18.81 -7.35
N ILE A 209 22.33 -19.67 -8.25
CA ILE A 209 22.70 -21.10 -8.33
C ILE A 209 24.22 -21.31 -8.49
N GLN A 210 24.94 -20.32 -9.03
CA GLN A 210 26.38 -20.40 -9.29
C GLN A 210 27.24 -19.75 -8.19
N ASP A 211 26.64 -19.27 -7.10
CA ASP A 211 27.33 -18.62 -5.98
C ASP A 211 28.25 -17.48 -6.45
N LYS A 212 27.70 -16.62 -7.32
CA LYS A 212 28.42 -15.45 -7.87
C LYS A 212 28.45 -14.29 -6.87
N GLY A 213 27.59 -14.32 -5.85
CA GLY A 213 27.30 -13.20 -4.95
C GLY A 213 26.48 -12.09 -5.61
N LYS A 214 25.91 -12.32 -6.79
CA LYS A 214 25.16 -11.33 -7.58
C LYS A 214 24.21 -11.96 -8.59
N ILE A 215 23.06 -11.31 -8.78
CA ILE A 215 22.00 -11.79 -9.67
C ILE A 215 21.61 -10.73 -10.69
N THR A 216 21.26 -11.16 -11.90
CA THR A 216 20.71 -10.29 -12.94
C THR A 216 19.18 -10.32 -12.93
N PHE A 217 18.53 -9.31 -13.52
CA PHE A 217 17.07 -9.31 -13.65
C PHE A 217 16.54 -10.54 -14.40
N GLU A 218 17.29 -11.05 -15.38
CA GLU A 218 16.88 -12.22 -16.15
C GLU A 218 16.88 -13.50 -15.30
N GLU A 219 17.84 -13.65 -14.40
CA GLU A 219 17.88 -14.77 -13.45
C GLU A 219 16.74 -14.71 -12.46
N PHE A 220 16.49 -13.52 -11.88
CA PHE A 220 15.32 -13.26 -11.05
C PHE A 220 14.03 -13.62 -11.78
N ARG A 221 13.83 -13.07 -13.00
CA ARG A 221 12.62 -13.29 -13.81
C ARG A 221 12.38 -14.77 -14.07
N ARG A 222 13.42 -15.48 -14.52
CA ARG A 222 13.35 -16.91 -14.82
C ARG A 222 12.94 -17.71 -13.59
N PHE A 223 13.46 -17.36 -12.41
CA PHE A 223 13.09 -18.03 -11.16
C PHE A 223 11.61 -17.79 -10.81
N VAL A 224 11.15 -16.54 -10.77
CA VAL A 224 9.76 -16.23 -10.37
C VAL A 224 8.72 -16.76 -11.37
N GLU A 225 9.07 -16.90 -12.65
CA GLU A 225 8.21 -17.54 -13.66
C GLU A 225 8.10 -19.07 -13.47
N GLN A 226 9.14 -19.70 -12.90
CA GLN A 226 9.15 -21.14 -12.60
C GLN A 226 8.55 -21.47 -11.23
N HIS A 227 8.55 -20.51 -10.32
CA HIS A 227 8.08 -20.64 -8.93
C HIS A 227 7.00 -19.59 -8.63
N PRO A 228 5.74 -19.76 -9.10
CA PRO A 228 4.70 -18.75 -8.95
C PRO A 228 4.30 -18.43 -7.50
N ASP A 229 4.57 -19.35 -6.57
CA ASP A 229 4.29 -19.21 -5.13
C ASP A 229 5.54 -18.84 -4.31
N PHE A 230 6.63 -18.40 -4.95
CA PHE A 230 7.91 -18.12 -4.27
C PHE A 230 7.80 -17.11 -3.12
N ALA A 231 6.86 -16.15 -3.20
CA ALA A 231 6.69 -15.14 -2.16
C ALA A 231 6.31 -15.79 -0.83
N GLU A 232 5.41 -16.77 -0.83
CA GLU A 232 5.01 -17.51 0.39
C GLU A 232 6.16 -18.36 0.92
N GLU A 233 6.92 -19.00 0.01
CA GLU A 233 8.00 -19.92 0.37
C GLU A 233 9.23 -19.20 0.92
N PHE A 234 9.62 -18.08 0.31
CA PHE A 234 10.89 -17.42 0.59
C PHE A 234 10.76 -16.06 1.28
N LEU A 235 9.67 -15.32 1.08
CA LEU A 235 9.50 -13.97 1.64
C LEU A 235 8.61 -13.97 2.89
N TYR A 236 7.67 -14.93 2.99
CA TYR A 236 6.76 -15.07 4.13
C TYR A 236 6.80 -16.46 4.80
N PRO A 237 7.97 -17.06 5.08
CA PRO A 237 8.08 -18.45 5.54
C PRO A 237 7.46 -18.71 6.92
N HIS A 238 6.98 -17.68 7.64
CA HIS A 238 6.42 -17.78 8.99
C HIS A 238 4.93 -17.42 9.09
N GLN A 239 4.24 -17.20 7.96
CA GLN A 239 2.76 -17.17 7.96
C GLN A 239 2.20 -18.60 7.87
N GLU A 240 2.45 -19.42 8.90
CA GLU A 240 1.62 -20.61 9.13
C GLU A 240 0.20 -20.16 9.49
N GLY A 241 -0.66 -19.98 8.47
CA GLY A 241 -2.03 -19.52 8.67
C GLY A 241 -2.93 -19.47 7.43
N PHE A 242 -2.40 -19.49 6.21
CA PHE A 242 -3.24 -19.66 5.01
C PHE A 242 -3.46 -21.16 4.73
N GLN A 243 -4.50 -21.73 5.34
CA GLN A 243 -5.00 -23.05 4.95
C GLN A 243 -5.42 -23.02 3.47
N ASN A 244 -4.58 -23.61 2.62
CA ASN A 244 -5.01 -24.15 1.34
C ASN A 244 -5.69 -25.51 1.57
N GLY A 245 -6.97 -25.63 1.22
CA GLY A 245 -7.60 -26.93 0.98
C GLY A 245 -9.00 -27.11 1.56
N ALA A 246 -10.01 -27.03 0.69
CA ALA A 246 -11.25 -27.80 0.68
C ALA A 246 -11.59 -28.64 1.94
N ALA A 247 -12.27 -28.03 2.91
CA ALA A 247 -13.21 -28.72 3.79
C ALA A 247 -14.28 -27.72 4.21
N THR A 248 -15.53 -28.00 3.89
CA THR A 248 -16.70 -27.25 4.36
C THR A 248 -16.92 -27.51 5.84
N PRO A 249 -16.97 -26.49 6.71
CA PRO A 249 -17.77 -26.56 7.92
C PRO A 249 -19.16 -26.00 7.62
N SER A 250 -20.18 -26.67 8.16
CA SER A 250 -21.59 -26.28 8.06
C SER A 250 -21.85 -24.89 8.70
N PRO A 251 -22.95 -24.20 8.33
CA PRO A 251 -23.05 -22.76 8.44
C PRO A 251 -23.47 -22.33 9.86
N THR A 252 -22.54 -21.82 10.64
CA THR A 252 -22.85 -20.84 11.68
C THR A 252 -22.63 -19.46 11.11
N ALA A 253 -23.68 -18.64 11.17
CA ALA A 253 -23.83 -17.30 10.61
C ALA A 253 -22.53 -16.48 10.65
N MET A 254 -21.84 -16.41 9.53
CA MET A 254 -20.80 -15.41 9.30
C MET A 254 -21.47 -14.16 8.75
N CYS A 255 -21.46 -13.08 9.53
CA CYS A 255 -21.74 -11.75 9.03
C CYS A 255 -20.69 -11.39 7.97
N ASN A 256 -21.16 -10.87 6.85
CA ASN A 256 -20.34 -10.48 5.72
C ASN A 256 -19.30 -9.41 6.13
N GLY A 257 -18.01 -9.77 6.08
CA GLY A 257 -16.93 -8.88 5.64
C GLY A 257 -16.74 -7.56 6.40
N PHE A 258 -16.57 -7.61 7.72
CA PHE A 258 -15.96 -6.51 8.46
C PHE A 258 -14.68 -6.99 9.13
N CYS A 259 -13.57 -6.35 8.77
CA CYS A 259 -12.30 -6.47 9.47
C CYS A 259 -12.53 -5.92 10.89
N THR A 260 -12.72 -6.81 11.85
CA THR A 260 -12.72 -6.46 13.27
C THR A 260 -11.28 -6.52 13.73
N ASP A 261 -10.56 -5.40 13.72
CA ASP A 261 -9.49 -5.12 14.67
C ASP A 261 -9.08 -3.64 14.53
N PHE A 262 -8.69 -3.04 15.66
CA PHE A 262 -8.54 -1.60 15.96
C PHE A 262 -9.79 -0.90 16.47
N THR A 263 -10.05 -1.07 17.77
CA THR A 263 -10.77 -0.07 18.58
C THR A 263 -9.75 0.64 19.47
N PRO A 264 -9.56 1.97 19.37
CA PRO A 264 -8.88 2.72 20.43
C PRO A 264 -9.88 2.96 21.57
N ASP A 265 -9.52 2.55 22.78
CA ASP A 265 -10.28 2.86 24.01
C ASP A 265 -10.32 4.39 24.23
N GLU A 266 -11.47 5.01 24.00
CA GLU A 266 -11.78 6.34 24.55
C GLU A 266 -12.51 6.18 25.88
N HIS A 267 -11.76 6.29 26.97
CA HIS A 267 -12.32 6.57 28.29
C HIS A 267 -13.01 7.95 28.28
N ILE A 268 -14.34 7.98 28.30
CA ILE A 268 -15.11 9.18 28.64
C ILE A 268 -15.89 8.93 29.94
N GLY A 269 -15.60 9.81 30.91
CA GLY A 269 -16.08 9.75 32.29
C GLY A 269 -17.60 9.79 32.46
N ALA A 270 -18.05 9.06 33.48
CA ALA A 270 -19.44 8.98 33.90
C ALA A 270 -19.98 10.34 34.37
N GLY A 271 -20.98 10.86 33.65
CA GLY A 271 -21.88 11.92 34.09
C GLY A 271 -23.26 11.35 34.41
N THR A 272 -23.63 11.40 35.68
CA THR A 272 -24.85 10.87 36.32
C THR A 272 -26.15 11.41 35.70
N GLU A 273 -27.02 10.55 35.17
CA GLU A 273 -28.41 10.92 34.82
C GLU A 273 -29.38 10.62 35.97
N ALA A 274 -30.15 11.65 36.35
CA ALA A 274 -31.19 11.60 37.36
C ALA A 274 -32.51 11.08 36.77
N ARG A 275 -33.00 9.99 37.36
CA ARG A 275 -34.33 9.39 37.14
C ARG A 275 -35.45 10.37 37.54
N LYS A 276 -36.37 10.69 36.63
CA LYS A 276 -37.73 11.13 36.98
C LYS A 276 -38.75 10.14 36.40
N LYS A 277 -39.47 9.46 37.29
CA LYS A 277 -40.72 8.75 37.01
C LYS A 277 -41.86 9.77 36.93
N ALA A 278 -42.81 9.54 36.04
CA ALA A 278 -44.15 10.12 36.11
C ALA A 278 -45.16 8.96 36.16
N ASP A 279 -46.13 9.10 37.06
CA ASP A 279 -47.42 8.37 37.08
C ASP A 279 -48.24 8.64 35.81
#